data_AF-A0A7S1CYT0-F1
#
_entry.id   AF-A0A7S1CYT0-F1
#
_cell.length_a   1.000
_cell.length_b   1.000
_cell.length_c   1.000
_cell.angle_alpha   90.00
_cell.angle_beta   90.00
_cell.angle_gamma   90.00
#
_symmetry.space_group_name_H-M   'P 1'
#
loop_
_entity.id
_entity.type
_entity.pdbx_description
1 polymer ?
#
loop_
_entity_poly.entity_id
_entity_poly.type
_entity_poly.pdbx_seq_one_letter_code
_entity_poly.pdbx_strand_id
1 'polypeptide(L)'
;SKTPDNVSSKLMVQIPRSLYKEEGYDHREALFGVPPYGGSIAQNVYYVESDLCDPNADISKGFPSGKGKGRDGPFILMANRGDCTFVKKVRTAQHKGAAGVIIADTTCLCQDTECMEAQGSQDCEPSEPIMADDGSGADISIPSFLMFKHDADKVKQVLKMDKPVQIKMSWSLPTPDDRVEYDLWTVPTEEVSLEFQQNFKELAVALGKHAYFTPHMYIYDGERSNCKGSDGSNMCYTLCTNNGRYCATDPDNDLDKGISGADVVEESLRRLCIWQRYGKDDGIGVHWWDYVTEFHKRCSKPEYFTNKDCIEDAYNHAKIDGISVEQCMDDSGGVKEDRRNALLDIEVDVQQKRGVVVLPTAFVNTAAIRGALTVGNVFTAICAGYIADTAPSICKQCSFCLDPAECVRSGGFCKKGPRTGTSGGVSTGTFMFSLLLLVGVFSGAGFWYYKKSQDDMRDQVRGILAEYMPLEDQEGGDSPMDFARRAGKVSLIS
;
A
#
# COMPACT_ATOMS: atom_id res chain seq x y z
N SER A 1 29.32 8.70 11.99
CA SER A 1 28.71 7.65 11.17
C SER A 1 27.57 8.31 10.42
N LYS A 2 27.71 8.54 9.11
CA LYS A 2 26.62 9.11 8.31
C LYS A 2 25.66 7.95 8.04
N THR A 3 24.48 7.98 8.66
CA THR A 3 23.34 7.22 8.18
C THR A 3 23.22 7.53 6.68
N PRO A 4 23.21 6.52 5.78
CA PRO A 4 23.03 6.79 4.37
C PRO A 4 21.70 7.52 4.21
N ASP A 5 21.62 8.50 3.31
CA ASP A 5 20.41 9.22 2.91
C ASP A 5 19.30 8.31 2.31
N ASN A 6 19.39 6.98 2.52
CA ASN A 6 18.61 5.91 1.91
C ASN A 6 17.75 5.12 2.92
N VAL A 7 17.59 5.55 4.17
CA VAL A 7 16.73 4.82 5.11
C VAL A 7 15.30 5.33 5.01
N SER A 8 14.50 4.70 4.14
CA SER A 8 13.07 4.98 3.94
C SER A 8 12.20 4.65 5.15
N SER A 9 12.75 4.00 6.19
CA SER A 9 12.03 3.54 7.37
C SER A 9 12.75 3.85 8.69
N LYS A 10 11.99 4.05 9.77
CA LYS A 10 12.53 4.24 11.13
C LYS A 10 11.76 3.40 12.14
N LEU A 11 12.50 2.72 13.01
CA LEU A 11 11.97 1.92 14.13
C LEU A 11 12.42 2.54 15.45
N MET A 12 11.49 2.90 16.32
CA MET A 12 11.81 3.62 17.55
C MET A 12 10.96 3.15 18.73
N VAL A 13 11.61 2.81 19.84
CA VAL A 13 10.92 2.60 21.13
C VAL A 13 10.62 3.96 21.75
N GLN A 14 9.33 4.26 21.94
CA GLN A 14 8.86 5.49 22.60
C GLN A 14 8.75 5.30 24.11
N ILE A 15 8.31 4.11 24.53
CA ILE A 15 8.11 3.73 25.93
C ILE A 15 8.74 2.35 26.15
N PRO A 16 9.51 2.13 27.22
CA PRO A 16 9.96 3.13 28.20
C PRO A 16 11.04 4.05 27.61
N ARG A 17 11.18 5.26 28.16
CA ARG A 17 12.20 6.23 27.73
C ARG A 17 13.64 5.71 27.89
N SER A 18 13.88 4.74 28.77
CA SER A 18 15.18 4.09 28.94
C SER A 18 15.65 3.30 27.71
N LEU A 19 14.71 2.90 26.84
CA LEU A 19 14.99 2.24 25.57
C LEU A 19 14.89 3.21 24.38
N TYR A 20 14.73 4.52 24.61
CA TYR A 20 14.65 5.45 23.49
C TYR A 20 16.03 5.67 22.84
N LYS A 21 16.09 5.57 21.51
CA LYS A 21 17.24 5.95 20.68
C LYS A 21 16.79 7.02 19.68
N GLU A 22 17.47 8.17 19.66
CA GLU A 22 17.11 9.31 18.78
C GLU A 22 17.20 8.94 17.30
N GLU A 23 18.27 8.24 16.92
CA GLU A 23 18.49 7.72 15.56
C GLU A 23 17.59 6.52 15.22
N GLY A 24 16.88 5.97 16.21
CA GLY A 24 16.12 4.73 16.08
C GLY A 24 16.97 3.49 16.29
N TYR A 25 16.36 2.35 16.02
CA TYR A 25 16.94 1.02 16.12
C TYR A 25 17.32 0.51 14.74
N ASP A 26 18.45 -0.20 14.66
CA ASP A 26 18.80 -0.93 13.44
C ASP A 26 17.77 -2.02 13.18
N HIS A 27 17.31 -2.10 11.93
CA HIS A 27 16.21 -2.98 11.54
C HIS A 27 16.30 -3.39 10.07
N ARG A 28 15.54 -4.43 9.73
CA ARG A 28 15.29 -4.87 8.36
C ARG A 28 13.81 -4.70 8.06
N GLU A 29 13.49 -3.95 7.01
CA GLU A 29 12.12 -3.83 6.53
C GLU A 29 11.68 -5.04 5.71
N ALA A 30 10.41 -5.41 5.80
CA ALA A 30 9.83 -6.41 4.91
C ALA A 30 9.88 -5.93 3.45
N LEU A 31 10.33 -6.81 2.56
CA LEU A 31 10.33 -6.60 1.11
C LEU A 31 9.04 -7.10 0.44
N PHE A 32 8.00 -7.35 1.24
CA PHE A 32 6.71 -7.92 0.85
C PHE A 32 5.55 -7.13 1.48
N GLY A 33 4.35 -7.35 0.96
CA GLY A 33 3.14 -6.64 1.38
C GLY A 33 3.06 -5.21 0.86
N VAL A 34 2.17 -4.42 1.46
CA VAL A 34 1.93 -3.01 1.10
C VAL A 34 2.46 -2.09 2.20
N PRO A 35 3.62 -1.43 2.02
CA PRO A 35 4.13 -0.50 3.00
C PRO A 35 3.25 0.77 3.06
N PRO A 36 2.92 1.28 4.25
CA PRO A 36 2.15 2.52 4.38
C PRO A 36 3.09 3.74 4.26
N TYR A 37 3.62 3.97 3.05
CA TYR A 37 4.50 5.11 2.75
C TYR A 37 3.91 6.44 3.20
N GLY A 38 4.75 7.33 3.72
CA GLY A 38 4.34 8.63 4.30
C GLY A 38 3.60 8.51 5.63
N GLY A 39 3.40 7.29 6.14
CA GLY A 39 2.71 7.00 7.36
C GLY A 39 3.63 6.67 8.53
N SER A 40 3.04 6.65 9.73
CA SER A 40 3.65 6.00 10.88
C SER A 40 2.58 5.36 11.76
N ILE A 41 2.93 4.24 12.39
CA ILE A 41 2.13 3.62 13.43
C ILE A 41 2.90 3.68 14.74
N ALA A 42 2.22 4.02 15.84
CA ALA A 42 2.78 3.98 17.17
C ALA A 42 1.82 3.21 18.08
N GLN A 43 2.18 2.00 18.47
CA GLN A 43 1.29 1.11 19.23
C GLN A 43 2.03 0.36 20.33
N ASN A 44 1.25 -0.14 21.29
CA ASN A 44 1.77 -1.02 22.33
C ASN A 44 2.23 -2.34 21.72
N VAL A 45 3.38 -2.81 22.18
CA VAL A 45 4.00 -4.04 21.74
C VAL A 45 3.54 -5.17 22.62
N TYR A 46 3.21 -6.29 21.99
CA TYR A 46 2.78 -7.49 22.65
C TYR A 46 3.66 -8.65 22.19
N TYR A 47 4.43 -9.22 23.11
CA TYR A 47 5.38 -10.28 22.79
C TYR A 47 4.78 -11.67 23.03
N VAL A 48 4.95 -12.58 22.08
CA VAL A 48 4.61 -13.99 22.22
C VAL A 48 5.86 -14.84 22.07
N GLU A 49 6.02 -15.83 22.94
CA GLU A 49 7.11 -16.82 22.86
C GLU A 49 6.76 -17.89 21.81
N SER A 50 6.52 -17.45 20.59
CA SER A 50 6.18 -18.28 19.45
C SER A 50 6.91 -17.74 18.22
N ASP A 51 7.12 -18.63 17.25
CA ASP A 51 7.64 -18.29 15.94
C ASP A 51 6.53 -17.96 14.92
N LEU A 52 5.25 -18.09 15.29
CA LEU A 52 4.07 -17.87 14.45
C LEU A 52 4.03 -18.71 13.16
N CYS A 53 4.76 -19.82 13.11
CA CYS A 53 4.79 -20.70 11.94
C CYS A 53 3.54 -21.58 11.81
N ASP A 54 2.80 -21.78 12.90
CA ASP A 54 1.48 -22.39 12.92
C ASP A 54 0.38 -21.31 12.78
N PRO A 55 -0.49 -21.37 11.76
CA PRO A 55 -1.66 -20.48 11.64
C PRO A 55 -2.58 -20.46 12.87
N ASN A 56 -2.59 -21.56 13.63
CA ASN A 56 -3.37 -21.71 14.86
C ASN A 56 -2.63 -21.24 16.11
N ALA A 57 -1.45 -20.64 15.98
CA ALA A 57 -0.68 -20.11 17.11
C ALA A 57 -1.56 -19.26 18.04
N ASP A 58 -1.54 -19.63 19.32
CA ASP A 58 -2.30 -18.95 20.36
C ASP A 58 -1.54 -17.70 20.83
N ILE A 59 -1.96 -16.55 20.32
CA ILE A 59 -1.36 -15.26 20.71
C ILE A 59 -1.92 -14.71 22.01
N SER A 60 -2.86 -15.39 22.69
CA SER A 60 -3.37 -14.92 23.99
C SER A 60 -2.32 -15.05 25.10
N LYS A 61 -1.44 -16.05 24.98
CA LYS A 61 -0.35 -16.34 25.90
C LYS A 61 0.87 -15.51 25.52
N GLY A 62 1.00 -14.33 26.11
CA GLY A 62 2.17 -13.48 25.92
C GLY A 62 2.17 -12.27 26.83
N PHE A 63 3.13 -11.39 26.59
CA PHE A 63 3.53 -10.32 27.48
C PHE A 63 3.23 -8.93 26.89
N PRO A 64 2.71 -7.98 27.67
CA PRO A 64 2.36 -8.11 29.10
C PRO A 64 1.19 -9.07 29.36
N SER A 65 1.22 -9.82 30.45
CA SER A 65 0.27 -10.87 30.79
C SER A 65 -1.15 -10.30 31.01
N GLY A 66 -1.95 -10.27 29.95
CA GLY A 66 -3.32 -9.74 29.99
C GLY A 66 -4.30 -10.77 30.56
N LYS A 67 -4.92 -10.48 31.70
CA LYS A 67 -6.00 -11.31 32.26
C LYS A 67 -7.30 -11.11 31.46
N GLY A 68 -7.50 -11.93 30.44
CA GLY A 68 -8.83 -12.28 29.92
C GLY A 68 -9.45 -11.30 28.92
N LYS A 69 -9.95 -11.89 27.83
CA LYS A 69 -10.51 -11.28 26.60
C LYS A 69 -9.43 -10.68 25.70
N GLY A 70 -9.61 -10.92 24.39
CA GLY A 70 -8.61 -10.70 23.35
C GLY A 70 -7.98 -9.31 23.45
N ARG A 71 -6.73 -9.21 22.99
CA ARG A 71 -6.00 -7.95 22.93
C ARG A 71 -6.76 -7.00 22.02
N ASP A 72 -7.55 -6.10 22.62
CA ASP A 72 -8.33 -5.12 21.87
C ASP A 72 -7.35 -4.22 21.10
N GLY A 73 -7.44 -4.27 19.77
CA GLY A 73 -6.53 -3.57 18.87
C GLY A 73 -6.70 -2.04 18.92
N PRO A 74 -5.77 -1.29 18.31
CA PRO A 74 -4.57 -1.73 17.57
C PRO A 74 -3.34 -2.05 18.46
N PHE A 75 -2.58 -3.08 18.10
CA PHE A 75 -1.32 -3.45 18.78
C PHE A 75 -0.24 -3.89 17.77
N ILE A 76 1.03 -3.79 18.15
CA ILE A 76 2.15 -4.40 17.41
C ILE A 76 2.46 -5.76 18.04
N LEU A 77 2.51 -6.83 17.24
CA LEU A 77 2.88 -8.16 17.71
C LEU A 77 4.38 -8.38 17.55
N MET A 78 5.07 -8.73 18.63
CA MET A 78 6.46 -9.17 18.61
C MET A 78 6.54 -10.69 18.74
N ALA A 79 7.27 -11.35 17.86
CA ALA A 79 7.43 -12.81 17.86
C ALA A 79 8.88 -13.17 17.54
N ASN A 80 9.34 -14.35 17.94
CA ASN A 80 10.70 -14.78 17.65
C ASN A 80 10.86 -15.12 16.16
N ARG A 81 12.06 -14.88 15.64
CA ARG A 81 12.53 -15.55 14.43
C ARG A 81 12.49 -17.07 14.65
N GLY A 82 12.24 -17.80 13.58
CA GLY A 82 12.14 -19.26 13.56
C GLY A 82 12.13 -19.74 12.11
N ASP A 83 11.70 -20.97 11.88
CA ASP A 83 12.16 -21.71 10.68
C ASP A 83 11.26 -21.58 9.44
N CYS A 84 10.14 -20.86 9.54
CA CYS A 84 9.28 -20.56 8.38
C CYS A 84 9.56 -19.18 7.78
N THR A 85 9.04 -18.97 6.56
CA THR A 85 9.16 -17.69 5.84
C THR A 85 8.59 -16.52 6.63
N PHE A 86 9.20 -15.34 6.48
CA PHE A 86 8.72 -14.12 7.13
C PHE A 86 7.29 -13.76 6.72
N VAL A 87 6.95 -13.97 5.44
CA VAL A 87 5.59 -13.79 4.91
C VAL A 87 4.57 -14.61 5.70
N LYS A 88 4.83 -15.91 5.91
CA LYS A 88 3.92 -16.78 6.68
C LYS A 88 3.72 -16.27 8.11
N LYS A 89 4.78 -15.85 8.80
CA LYS A 89 4.71 -15.32 10.17
C LYS A 89 3.84 -14.06 10.24
N VAL A 90 4.08 -13.12 9.32
CA VAL A 90 3.35 -11.87 9.26
C VAL A 90 1.88 -12.12 8.88
N ARG A 91 1.60 -13.05 7.96
CA ARG A 91 0.24 -13.47 7.62
C ARG A 91 -0.51 -13.99 8.84
N THR A 92 0.11 -14.87 9.62
CA THR A 92 -0.46 -15.38 10.87
C THR A 92 -0.77 -14.21 11.80
N ALA A 93 0.17 -13.29 12.03
CA ALA A 93 -0.05 -12.12 12.89
C ALA A 93 -1.20 -11.23 12.41
N GLN A 94 -1.30 -10.97 11.10
CA GLN A 94 -2.38 -10.22 10.47
C GLN A 94 -3.75 -10.86 10.74
N HIS A 95 -3.87 -12.17 10.56
CA HIS A 95 -5.12 -12.89 10.86
C HIS A 95 -5.49 -12.86 12.35
N LYS A 96 -4.53 -12.61 13.24
CA LYS A 96 -4.79 -12.41 14.68
C LYS A 96 -5.06 -10.95 15.06
N GLY A 97 -5.21 -10.05 14.09
CA GLY A 97 -5.60 -8.66 14.32
C GLY A 97 -4.47 -7.72 14.72
N ALA A 98 -3.20 -8.12 14.54
CA ALA A 98 -2.07 -7.21 14.74
C ALA A 98 -2.14 -6.04 13.74
N ALA A 99 -1.76 -4.84 14.18
CA ALA A 99 -1.63 -3.66 13.34
C ALA A 99 -0.22 -3.50 12.75
N GLY A 100 0.74 -4.29 13.24
CA GLY A 100 2.11 -4.35 12.75
C GLY A 100 2.88 -5.47 13.45
N VAL A 101 4.04 -5.86 12.90
CA VAL A 101 4.85 -6.98 13.40
C VAL A 101 6.30 -6.58 13.63
N ILE A 102 6.86 -7.06 14.74
CA ILE A 102 8.30 -7.05 14.99
C ILE A 102 8.79 -8.49 15.10
N ILE A 103 9.64 -8.90 14.18
CA ILE A 103 10.31 -10.19 14.22
C ILE A 103 11.60 -10.01 15.03
N ALA A 104 11.62 -10.59 16.22
CA ALA A 104 12.77 -10.56 17.10
C ALA A 104 13.79 -11.58 16.62
N ASP A 105 14.93 -11.12 16.12
CA ASP A 105 16.00 -12.04 15.71
C ASP A 105 16.45 -12.90 16.90
N THR A 106 16.82 -14.14 16.60
CA THR A 106 17.22 -15.15 17.58
C THR A 106 18.70 -15.49 17.50
N THR A 107 19.37 -15.08 16.42
CA THR A 107 20.79 -15.36 16.16
C THR A 107 21.56 -14.06 16.04
N CYS A 108 22.75 -13.97 16.64
CA CYS A 108 23.63 -12.82 16.50
C CYS A 108 24.28 -12.77 15.11
N LEU A 109 24.61 -11.57 14.64
CA LEU A 109 25.51 -11.40 13.51
C LEU A 109 26.95 -11.69 13.94
N CYS A 110 27.72 -12.34 13.09
CA CYS A 110 29.13 -12.63 13.41
C CYS A 110 29.98 -11.37 13.61
N GLN A 111 29.54 -10.22 13.07
CA GLN A 111 30.22 -8.93 13.20
C GLN A 111 29.84 -8.19 14.49
N ASP A 112 28.77 -8.62 15.18
CA ASP A 112 28.28 -8.01 16.43
C ASP A 112 28.92 -8.70 17.63
N THR A 113 30.11 -8.22 18.02
CA THR A 113 30.91 -8.81 19.11
C THR A 113 30.17 -8.79 20.45
N GLU A 114 29.41 -7.73 20.74
CA GLU A 114 28.64 -7.61 21.99
C GLU A 114 27.54 -8.67 22.07
N CYS A 115 26.82 -8.88 20.96
CA CYS A 115 25.81 -9.93 20.89
C CYS A 115 26.43 -11.32 21.05
N MET A 116 27.55 -11.57 20.37
CA MET A 116 28.26 -12.85 20.44
C MET A 116 28.75 -13.19 21.84
N GLU A 117 29.33 -12.22 22.56
CA GLU A 117 29.74 -12.38 23.95
C GLU A 117 28.56 -12.70 24.87
N ALA A 118 27.42 -12.02 24.67
CA ALA A 118 26.21 -12.25 25.46
C ALA A 118 25.51 -13.59 25.16
N GLN A 119 25.61 -14.09 23.92
CA GLN A 119 24.99 -15.35 23.51
C GLN A 119 25.75 -16.58 24.04
N GLY A 120 27.09 -16.49 24.16
CA GLY A 120 27.92 -17.58 24.67
C GLY A 120 27.96 -18.83 23.76
N SER A 121 27.54 -18.69 22.49
CA SER A 121 27.64 -19.71 21.43
C SER A 121 28.50 -19.16 20.28
N GLN A 122 29.15 -20.06 19.54
CA GLN A 122 29.88 -19.70 18.32
C GLN A 122 28.96 -19.57 17.09
N ASP A 123 27.69 -19.99 17.20
CA ASP A 123 26.74 -19.93 16.09
C ASP A 123 26.31 -18.49 15.83
N CYS A 124 26.58 -18.00 14.62
CA CYS A 124 26.26 -16.64 14.19
C CYS A 124 25.90 -16.59 12.71
N GLU A 125 25.15 -15.56 12.34
CA GLU A 125 24.81 -15.27 10.95
C GLU A 125 25.92 -14.41 10.31
N PRO A 126 26.52 -14.86 9.19
CA PRO A 126 27.61 -14.12 8.54
C PRO A 126 27.13 -12.83 7.87
N SER A 127 25.84 -12.76 7.53
CA SER A 127 25.20 -11.66 6.82
C SER A 127 23.88 -11.28 7.48
N GLU A 128 23.50 -10.01 7.33
CA GLU A 128 22.23 -9.51 7.85
C GLU A 128 21.03 -10.23 7.21
N PRO A 129 19.99 -10.63 7.98
CA PRO A 129 18.81 -11.28 7.43
C PRO A 129 18.08 -10.38 6.44
N ILE A 130 17.59 -10.96 5.35
CA ILE A 130 16.75 -10.26 4.37
C ILE A 130 15.32 -10.74 4.52
N MET A 131 14.39 -9.82 4.79
CA MET A 131 12.96 -10.13 4.86
C MET A 131 12.34 -10.22 3.46
N ALA A 132 12.82 -11.17 2.66
CA ALA A 132 12.37 -11.39 1.29
C ALA A 132 10.93 -11.91 1.23
N ASP A 133 10.24 -11.58 0.14
CA ASP A 133 8.98 -12.21 -0.22
C ASP A 133 9.24 -13.69 -0.59
N ASP A 134 8.36 -14.58 -0.18
CA ASP A 134 8.36 -15.98 -0.60
C ASP A 134 7.51 -16.23 -1.86
N GLY A 135 7.04 -15.16 -2.49
CA GLY A 135 6.18 -15.16 -3.68
C GLY A 135 4.69 -15.13 -3.34
N SER A 136 4.32 -15.18 -2.06
CA SER A 136 2.92 -15.14 -1.62
C SER A 136 2.54 -13.87 -0.87
N GLY A 137 3.47 -12.94 -0.62
CA GLY A 137 3.29 -11.83 0.32
C GLY A 137 2.38 -10.69 -0.11
N ALA A 138 1.71 -10.78 -1.27
CA ALA A 138 0.85 -9.71 -1.79
C ALA A 138 -0.39 -9.41 -0.93
N ASP A 139 -0.87 -10.38 -0.14
CA ASP A 139 -2.02 -10.23 0.77
C ASP A 139 -1.67 -9.57 2.12
N ILE A 140 -0.38 -9.31 2.36
CA ILE A 140 0.09 -8.68 3.59
C ILE A 140 -0.13 -7.17 3.54
N SER A 141 -0.93 -6.66 4.46
CA SER A 141 -1.29 -5.25 4.60
C SER A 141 -0.69 -4.58 5.83
N ILE A 142 -0.13 -5.35 6.76
CA ILE A 142 0.44 -4.83 8.01
C ILE A 142 1.96 -4.65 7.90
N PRO A 143 2.49 -3.51 8.38
CA PRO A 143 3.92 -3.25 8.37
C PRO A 143 4.68 -4.22 9.26
N SER A 144 5.87 -4.63 8.81
CA SER A 144 6.67 -5.67 9.48
C SER A 144 8.14 -5.37 9.40
N PHE A 145 8.82 -5.33 10.54
CA PHE A 145 10.28 -5.17 10.64
C PHE A 145 10.91 -6.33 11.41
N LEU A 146 12.16 -6.67 11.08
CA LEU A 146 13.01 -7.49 11.91
C LEU A 146 13.92 -6.58 12.74
N MET A 147 13.98 -6.85 14.05
CA MET A 147 14.85 -6.19 15.00
C MET A 147 15.97 -7.16 15.39
N PHE A 148 17.22 -6.71 15.28
CA PHE A 148 18.38 -7.54 15.60
C PHE A 148 18.37 -7.99 17.06
N LYS A 149 18.99 -9.16 17.31
CA LYS A 149 18.86 -9.90 18.56
C LYS A 149 19.25 -9.06 19.79
N HIS A 150 20.39 -8.36 19.74
CA HIS A 150 20.92 -7.60 20.88
C HIS A 150 19.93 -6.52 21.38
N ASP A 151 19.16 -5.92 20.48
CA ASP A 151 18.16 -4.91 20.81
C ASP A 151 16.78 -5.53 21.09
N ALA A 152 16.40 -6.55 20.34
CA ALA A 152 15.17 -7.29 20.56
C ALA A 152 15.12 -7.93 21.96
N ASP A 153 16.26 -8.44 22.46
CA ASP A 153 16.38 -8.99 23.80
C ASP A 153 16.09 -7.96 24.90
N LYS A 154 16.56 -6.72 24.74
CA LYS A 154 16.28 -5.62 25.69
C LYS A 154 14.80 -5.29 25.74
N VAL A 155 14.13 -5.27 24.58
CA VAL A 155 12.67 -5.04 24.49
C VAL A 155 11.89 -6.20 25.13
N LYS A 156 12.27 -7.45 24.80
CA LYS A 156 11.66 -8.66 25.38
C LYS A 156 11.78 -8.67 26.91
N GLN A 157 12.93 -8.28 27.46
CA GLN A 157 13.12 -8.21 28.92
C GLN A 157 12.08 -7.29 29.58
N VAL A 158 11.86 -6.08 29.05
CA VAL A 158 10.87 -5.14 29.61
C VAL A 158 9.45 -5.71 29.50
N LEU A 159 9.09 -6.28 28.36
CA LEU A 159 7.77 -6.89 28.14
C LEU A 159 7.53 -8.05 29.12
N LYS A 160 8.51 -8.94 29.30
CA LYS A 160 8.45 -10.07 30.26
C LYS A 160 8.32 -9.64 31.72
N MET A 161 8.67 -8.40 32.05
CA MET A 161 8.40 -7.80 33.36
C MET A 161 6.98 -7.21 33.47
N ASP A 162 6.09 -7.53 32.52
CA ASP A 162 4.74 -6.98 32.37
C ASP A 162 4.68 -5.45 32.31
N LYS A 163 5.77 -4.82 31.82
CA LYS A 163 5.82 -3.38 31.60
C LYS A 163 5.44 -3.05 30.15
N PRO A 164 4.72 -1.94 29.92
CA PRO A 164 4.34 -1.54 28.58
C PRO A 164 5.58 -1.12 27.78
N VAL A 165 5.64 -1.59 26.54
CA VAL A 165 6.54 -1.06 25.52
C VAL A 165 5.69 -0.48 24.41
N GLN A 166 5.98 0.73 23.98
CA GLN A 166 5.36 1.33 22.81
C GLN A 166 6.42 1.56 21.74
N ILE A 167 6.17 1.08 20.53
CA ILE A 167 7.07 1.25 19.40
C ILE A 167 6.37 2.05 18.31
N LYS A 168 7.12 2.98 17.72
CA LYS A 168 6.78 3.72 16.51
C LYS A 168 7.54 3.14 15.32
N MET A 169 6.80 2.77 14.29
CA MET A 169 7.32 2.43 12.96
C MET A 169 6.91 3.55 12.01
N SER A 170 7.82 4.06 11.18
CA SER A 170 7.51 5.11 10.21
C SER A 170 8.18 4.83 8.88
N TRP A 171 7.50 5.19 7.79
CA TRP A 171 8.00 5.10 6.41
C TRP A 171 8.01 6.50 5.85
N SER A 172 9.20 7.08 5.73
CA SER A 172 9.38 8.42 5.19
C SER A 172 9.98 8.28 3.81
N LEU A 173 9.28 8.78 2.80
CA LEU A 173 9.91 9.00 1.50
C LEU A 173 10.67 10.34 1.57
N PRO A 174 11.88 10.43 1.00
CA PRO A 174 12.52 11.72 0.80
C PRO A 174 11.55 12.65 0.05
N THR A 175 11.48 13.92 0.46
CA THR A 175 10.60 14.92 -0.18
C THR A 175 11.44 16.15 -0.54
N PRO A 176 12.27 16.06 -1.60
CA PRO A 176 13.24 17.11 -1.93
C PRO A 176 12.55 18.40 -2.38
N ASP A 177 11.44 18.29 -3.11
CA ASP A 177 10.64 19.42 -3.59
C ASP A 177 9.14 19.05 -3.74
N ASP A 178 8.36 19.89 -4.43
CA ASP A 178 6.91 19.75 -4.61
C ASP A 178 6.51 18.83 -5.78
N ARG A 179 7.50 18.30 -6.51
CA ARG A 179 7.34 17.31 -7.57
C ARG A 179 7.89 15.97 -7.08
N VAL A 180 7.26 14.89 -7.52
CA VAL A 180 7.70 13.53 -7.17
C VAL A 180 8.37 12.87 -8.35
N GLU A 181 9.64 12.53 -8.23
CA GLU A 181 10.34 11.69 -9.19
C GLU A 181 10.04 10.22 -8.93
N TYR A 182 9.69 9.46 -9.98
CA TYR A 182 9.56 8.03 -9.88
C TYR A 182 10.21 7.32 -11.06
N ASP A 183 10.96 6.27 -10.75
CA ASP A 183 11.76 5.52 -11.70
C ASP A 183 11.23 4.09 -11.80
N LEU A 184 11.30 3.48 -12.98
CA LEU A 184 10.94 2.07 -13.18
C LEU A 184 12.07 1.32 -13.91
N TRP A 185 12.68 0.36 -13.22
CA TRP A 185 13.69 -0.55 -13.76
C TRP A 185 13.06 -1.85 -14.23
N THR A 186 13.20 -2.15 -15.53
CA THR A 186 12.63 -3.34 -16.18
C THR A 186 13.56 -3.88 -17.27
N VAL A 187 13.18 -5.01 -17.86
CA VAL A 187 13.70 -5.47 -19.17
C VAL A 187 12.54 -5.79 -20.11
N PRO A 188 12.71 -5.68 -21.44
CA PRO A 188 11.62 -5.86 -22.42
C PRO A 188 10.84 -7.17 -22.38
N THR A 189 11.46 -8.26 -21.91
CA THR A 189 10.92 -9.63 -21.91
C THR A 189 10.39 -10.07 -20.54
N GLU A 190 10.37 -9.16 -19.57
CA GLU A 190 9.95 -9.41 -18.19
C GLU A 190 8.42 -9.36 -18.07
N GLU A 191 7.79 -10.43 -17.57
CA GLU A 191 6.32 -10.54 -17.54
C GLU A 191 5.65 -9.89 -16.31
N VAL A 192 6.32 -9.82 -15.16
CA VAL A 192 5.77 -9.32 -13.89
C VAL A 192 5.39 -7.84 -13.98
N SER A 193 6.15 -7.03 -14.74
CA SER A 193 5.87 -5.60 -14.90
C SER A 193 4.81 -5.27 -15.96
N LEU A 194 4.32 -6.25 -16.72
CA LEU A 194 3.39 -6.01 -17.83
C LEU A 194 2.07 -5.39 -17.38
N GLU A 195 1.45 -5.97 -16.35
CA GLU A 195 0.17 -5.47 -15.83
C GLU A 195 0.32 -4.02 -15.34
N PHE A 196 1.43 -3.71 -14.67
CA PHE A 196 1.75 -2.35 -14.25
C PHE A 196 1.92 -1.42 -15.46
N GLN A 197 2.74 -1.79 -16.44
CA GLN A 197 3.04 -0.97 -17.61
C GLN A 197 1.78 -0.67 -18.45
N GLN A 198 0.85 -1.63 -18.55
CA GLN A 198 -0.41 -1.45 -19.28
C GLN A 198 -1.39 -0.52 -18.58
N ASN A 199 -1.41 -0.52 -17.24
CA ASN A 199 -2.46 0.14 -16.47
C ASN A 199 -2.03 1.45 -15.80
N PHE A 200 -0.73 1.79 -15.80
CA PHE A 200 -0.24 2.99 -15.11
C PHE A 200 -0.33 4.29 -15.94
N LYS A 201 -0.43 4.20 -17.28
CA LYS A 201 -0.41 5.37 -18.18
C LYS A 201 -1.37 6.48 -17.78
N GLU A 202 -2.62 6.14 -17.47
CA GLU A 202 -3.65 7.14 -17.15
C GLU A 202 -3.36 7.87 -15.85
N LEU A 203 -2.75 7.18 -14.88
CA LEU A 203 -2.28 7.79 -13.64
C LEU A 203 -1.11 8.72 -13.90
N ALA A 204 -0.14 8.32 -14.74
CA ALA A 204 0.96 9.20 -15.16
C ALA A 204 0.43 10.50 -15.79
N VAL A 205 -0.56 10.40 -16.69
CA VAL A 205 -1.22 11.56 -17.31
C VAL A 205 -1.96 12.42 -16.27
N ALA A 206 -2.66 11.79 -15.32
CA ALA A 206 -3.41 12.50 -14.28
C ALA A 206 -2.52 13.18 -13.23
N LEU A 207 -1.35 12.61 -12.93
CA LEU A 207 -0.31 13.25 -12.12
C LEU A 207 0.27 14.46 -12.85
N GLY A 208 0.47 14.34 -14.16
CA GLY A 208 0.97 15.42 -15.02
C GLY A 208 2.26 16.02 -14.47
N LYS A 209 2.38 17.34 -14.50
CA LYS A 209 3.58 18.08 -14.02
C LYS A 209 3.93 17.90 -12.54
N HIS A 210 3.05 17.28 -11.74
CA HIS A 210 3.31 17.05 -10.32
C HIS A 210 4.19 15.81 -10.10
N ALA A 211 4.37 14.96 -11.11
CA ALA A 211 5.32 13.86 -11.06
C ALA A 211 6.24 13.87 -12.28
N TYR A 212 7.40 13.23 -12.16
CA TYR A 212 8.32 13.02 -13.26
C TYR A 212 8.73 11.55 -13.30
N PHE A 213 8.31 10.85 -14.36
CA PHE A 213 8.66 9.48 -14.65
C PHE A 213 10.05 9.37 -15.28
N THR A 214 10.80 8.31 -14.96
CA THR A 214 11.94 7.87 -15.78
C THR A 214 11.92 6.35 -15.97
N PRO A 215 11.78 5.83 -17.20
CA PRO A 215 11.98 4.43 -17.49
C PRO A 215 13.48 4.11 -17.57
N HIS A 216 13.87 3.01 -16.95
CA HIS A 216 15.22 2.47 -17.00
C HIS A 216 15.23 1.03 -17.51
N MET A 217 16.28 0.69 -18.24
CA MET A 217 16.50 -0.64 -18.79
C MET A 217 17.67 -1.27 -18.05
N TYR A 218 17.44 -2.44 -17.47
CA TYR A 218 18.52 -3.15 -16.78
C TYR A 218 19.46 -3.81 -17.79
N ILE A 219 20.74 -3.46 -17.71
CA ILE A 219 21.77 -3.94 -18.64
C ILE A 219 22.91 -4.56 -17.81
N TYR A 220 23.30 -5.78 -18.16
CA TYR A 220 24.47 -6.40 -17.56
C TYR A 220 25.73 -5.83 -18.18
N ASP A 221 26.66 -5.45 -17.31
CA ASP A 221 28.01 -5.02 -17.67
C ASP A 221 28.83 -6.23 -18.12
N GLY A 222 28.91 -6.42 -19.43
CA GLY A 222 29.63 -7.52 -20.06
C GLY A 222 31.14 -7.37 -19.92
N GLU A 223 31.67 -6.15 -19.82
CA GLU A 223 33.11 -5.93 -19.57
C GLU A 223 33.50 -6.43 -18.18
N ARG A 224 32.72 -6.06 -17.16
CA ARG A 224 32.92 -6.55 -15.79
C ARG A 224 32.72 -8.06 -15.66
N SER A 225 31.89 -8.63 -16.52
CA SER A 225 31.63 -10.07 -16.59
C SER A 225 32.68 -10.83 -17.42
N ASN A 226 33.68 -10.15 -17.99
CA ASN A 226 34.67 -10.71 -18.92
C ASN A 226 34.05 -11.39 -20.14
N CYS A 227 32.91 -10.88 -20.61
CA CYS A 227 32.28 -11.31 -21.86
C CYS A 227 33.11 -10.93 -23.09
N LYS A 228 33.98 -9.93 -22.96
CA LYS A 228 34.98 -9.61 -23.97
C LYS A 228 36.31 -10.28 -23.58
N GLY A 229 36.70 -11.30 -24.33
CA GLY A 229 37.97 -12.00 -24.18
C GLY A 229 39.17 -11.07 -24.35
N SER A 230 40.32 -11.48 -23.82
CA SER A 230 41.57 -10.71 -23.91
C SER A 230 42.09 -10.54 -25.35
N ASP A 231 41.64 -11.40 -26.27
CA ASP A 231 41.86 -11.36 -27.70
C ASP A 231 40.77 -10.58 -28.48
N GLY A 232 39.79 -10.02 -27.77
CA GLY A 232 38.64 -9.33 -28.34
C GLY A 232 37.50 -10.25 -28.80
N SER A 233 37.55 -11.54 -28.48
CA SER A 233 36.45 -12.49 -28.75
C SER A 233 35.25 -12.27 -27.83
N ASN A 234 34.03 -12.56 -28.31
CA ASN A 234 32.82 -12.54 -27.49
C ASN A 234 32.62 -13.90 -26.81
N MET A 235 32.85 -13.95 -25.50
CA MET A 235 32.72 -15.13 -24.63
C MET A 235 31.28 -15.39 -24.17
N CYS A 236 30.39 -14.43 -24.35
CA CYS A 236 28.99 -14.48 -23.91
C CYS A 236 28.02 -14.70 -25.08
N TYR A 237 28.51 -15.19 -26.22
CA TYR A 237 27.71 -15.65 -27.36
C TYR A 237 26.62 -14.63 -27.78
N THR A 238 25.38 -15.07 -27.84
CA THR A 238 24.19 -14.33 -28.29
C THR A 238 23.61 -13.41 -27.20
N LEU A 239 24.20 -13.37 -26.00
CA LEU A 239 23.67 -12.57 -24.89
C LEU A 239 23.99 -11.08 -24.98
N CYS A 240 24.97 -10.70 -25.80
CA CYS A 240 25.58 -9.37 -25.74
C CYS A 240 25.65 -8.67 -27.09
N THR A 241 25.54 -7.35 -27.05
CA THR A 241 25.79 -6.42 -28.16
C THR A 241 27.16 -5.76 -28.03
N ASN A 242 27.57 -5.01 -29.07
CA ASN A 242 28.81 -4.21 -29.10
C ASN A 242 30.08 -5.00 -28.70
N ASN A 243 30.20 -6.25 -29.19
CA ASN A 243 31.31 -7.16 -28.90
C ASN A 243 31.47 -7.49 -27.40
N GLY A 244 30.37 -7.86 -26.74
CA GLY A 244 30.39 -8.37 -25.38
C GLY A 244 30.32 -7.30 -24.29
N ARG A 245 29.94 -6.05 -24.61
CA ARG A 245 29.94 -4.94 -23.64
C ARG A 245 28.62 -4.80 -22.89
N TYR A 246 27.50 -4.91 -23.59
CA TYR A 246 26.17 -4.75 -23.02
C TYR A 246 25.38 -6.03 -23.23
N CYS A 247 24.92 -6.63 -22.14
CA CYS A 247 24.30 -7.95 -22.17
C CYS A 247 22.95 -7.94 -21.47
N ALA A 248 22.10 -8.90 -21.85
CA ALA A 248 20.90 -9.25 -21.11
C ALA A 248 20.85 -10.77 -20.91
N THR A 249 20.06 -11.23 -19.95
CA THR A 249 19.77 -12.65 -19.80
C THR A 249 18.90 -13.11 -20.96
N ASP A 250 19.14 -14.36 -21.38
CA ASP A 250 18.26 -15.04 -22.30
C ASP A 250 16.90 -15.33 -21.61
N PRO A 251 15.75 -14.91 -22.16
CA PRO A 251 14.45 -15.08 -21.53
C PRO A 251 14.01 -16.54 -21.39
N ASP A 252 14.37 -17.42 -22.33
CA ASP A 252 13.98 -18.84 -22.31
C ASP A 252 15.13 -19.77 -21.93
N ASN A 253 16.34 -19.22 -21.75
CA ASN A 253 17.59 -19.92 -21.45
C ASN A 253 18.04 -20.87 -22.58
N ASP A 254 17.61 -20.63 -23.82
CA ASP A 254 18.06 -21.35 -25.02
C ASP A 254 18.91 -20.42 -25.90
N LEU A 255 20.23 -20.55 -25.82
CA LEU A 255 21.15 -19.69 -26.58
C LEU A 255 21.08 -19.88 -28.10
N ASP A 256 20.46 -20.97 -28.58
CA ASP A 256 20.42 -21.32 -30.00
C ASP A 256 19.12 -20.87 -30.70
N LYS A 257 18.06 -20.55 -29.95
CA LYS A 257 16.71 -20.28 -30.47
C LYS A 257 15.99 -19.23 -29.62
N GLY A 258 14.88 -18.71 -30.13
CA GLY A 258 14.07 -17.76 -29.37
C GLY A 258 14.65 -16.35 -29.40
N ILE A 259 14.39 -15.61 -28.32
CA ILE A 259 14.82 -14.21 -28.17
C ILE A 259 16.18 -14.23 -27.49
N SER A 260 17.23 -13.76 -28.15
CA SER A 260 18.55 -13.71 -27.52
C SER A 260 18.69 -12.54 -26.54
N GLY A 261 19.64 -12.62 -25.61
CA GLY A 261 19.98 -11.48 -24.76
C GLY A 261 20.38 -10.24 -25.56
N ALA A 262 21.04 -10.39 -26.72
CA ALA A 262 21.36 -9.28 -27.61
C ALA A 262 20.11 -8.59 -28.18
N ASP A 263 19.06 -9.35 -28.52
CA ASP A 263 17.78 -8.81 -28.98
C ASP A 263 17.10 -7.99 -27.87
N VAL A 264 17.15 -8.49 -26.63
CA VAL A 264 16.65 -7.77 -25.45
C VAL A 264 17.39 -6.45 -25.25
N VAL A 265 18.71 -6.40 -25.46
CA VAL A 265 19.49 -5.15 -25.38
C VAL A 265 19.12 -4.20 -26.52
N GLU A 266 18.89 -4.68 -27.74
CA GLU A 266 18.45 -3.85 -28.86
C GLU A 266 17.09 -3.19 -28.59
N GLU A 267 16.11 -3.96 -28.12
CA GLU A 267 14.80 -3.44 -27.75
C GLU A 267 14.88 -2.50 -26.52
N SER A 268 15.79 -2.78 -25.59
CA SER A 268 16.07 -1.87 -24.46
C SER A 268 16.58 -0.51 -24.96
N LEU A 269 17.56 -0.50 -25.87
CA LEU A 269 18.08 0.75 -26.46
C LEU A 269 16.97 1.52 -27.20
N ARG A 270 16.11 0.81 -27.93
CA ARG A 270 14.96 1.39 -28.62
C ARG A 270 14.02 2.11 -27.66
N ARG A 271 13.65 1.47 -26.55
CA ARG A 271 12.80 2.07 -25.49
C ARG A 271 13.46 3.29 -24.84
N LEU A 272 14.77 3.26 -24.62
CA LEU A 272 15.53 4.43 -24.13
C LEU A 272 15.49 5.58 -25.14
N CYS A 273 15.64 5.28 -26.43
CA CYS A 273 15.57 6.29 -27.49
C CYS A 273 14.18 6.91 -27.63
N ILE A 274 13.11 6.10 -27.53
CA ILE A 274 11.74 6.61 -27.48
C ILE A 274 11.57 7.55 -26.29
N TRP A 275 12.10 7.18 -25.12
CA TRP A 275 12.08 8.05 -23.94
C TRP A 275 12.80 9.38 -24.18
N GLN A 276 14.02 9.35 -24.74
CA GLN A 276 14.79 10.57 -25.04
C GLN A 276 14.07 11.50 -26.02
N ARG A 277 13.33 10.95 -26.98
CA ARG A 277 12.65 11.72 -28.03
C ARG A 277 11.26 12.22 -27.64
N TYR A 278 10.53 11.47 -26.81
CA TYR A 278 9.10 11.70 -26.58
C TYR A 278 8.68 11.83 -25.11
N GLY A 279 9.54 11.52 -24.15
CA GLY A 279 9.15 11.49 -22.73
C GLY A 279 9.98 12.37 -21.80
N LYS A 280 11.26 12.60 -22.12
CA LYS A 280 12.18 13.34 -21.24
C LYS A 280 11.77 14.79 -20.97
N ASP A 281 11.11 15.46 -21.92
CA ASP A 281 10.78 16.88 -21.76
C ASP A 281 9.63 17.11 -20.78
N ASP A 282 8.64 16.21 -20.75
CA ASP A 282 7.44 16.34 -19.91
C ASP A 282 7.47 15.47 -18.65
N GLY A 283 8.25 14.38 -18.65
CA GLY A 283 8.27 13.41 -17.56
C GLY A 283 6.98 12.58 -17.45
N ILE A 284 6.07 12.65 -18.42
CA ILE A 284 4.82 11.88 -18.43
C ILE A 284 5.01 10.64 -19.30
N GLY A 285 5.66 10.78 -20.46
CA GLY A 285 6.03 9.65 -21.32
C GLY A 285 4.86 9.00 -22.06
N VAL A 286 3.83 9.76 -22.44
CA VAL A 286 2.60 9.21 -23.08
C VAL A 286 2.91 8.25 -24.23
N HIS A 287 3.80 8.66 -25.15
CA HIS A 287 4.21 7.84 -26.30
C HIS A 287 5.04 6.61 -25.89
N TRP A 288 5.85 6.74 -24.84
CA TRP A 288 6.61 5.61 -24.31
C TRP A 288 5.69 4.53 -23.74
N TRP A 289 4.68 4.93 -22.94
CA TRP A 289 3.67 3.99 -22.42
C TRP A 289 2.88 3.33 -23.55
N ASP A 290 2.50 4.10 -24.58
CA ASP A 290 1.80 3.58 -25.75
C ASP A 290 2.65 2.56 -26.51
N TYR A 291 3.93 2.88 -26.74
CA TYR A 291 4.84 1.97 -27.42
C TYR A 291 5.03 0.66 -26.65
N VAL A 292 5.31 0.72 -25.35
CA VAL A 292 5.52 -0.49 -24.54
C VAL A 292 4.27 -1.38 -24.58
N THR A 293 3.09 -0.78 -24.48
CA THR A 293 1.81 -1.50 -24.57
C THR A 293 1.60 -2.13 -25.95
N GLU A 294 1.79 -1.36 -27.04
CA GLU A 294 1.57 -1.85 -28.41
C GLU A 294 2.63 -2.87 -28.83
N PHE A 295 3.90 -2.67 -28.47
CA PHE A 295 4.98 -3.62 -28.68
C PHE A 295 4.69 -4.94 -27.97
N HIS A 296 4.30 -4.90 -26.69
CA HIS A 296 4.00 -6.13 -25.97
C HIS A 296 2.81 -6.89 -26.61
N LYS A 297 1.77 -6.16 -27.03
CA LYS A 297 0.59 -6.76 -27.66
C LYS A 297 0.88 -7.43 -29.01
N ARG A 298 1.87 -6.91 -29.76
CA ARG A 298 2.13 -7.30 -31.15
C ARG A 298 3.38 -8.14 -31.33
N CYS A 299 4.47 -7.75 -30.68
CA CYS A 299 5.83 -8.19 -30.98
C CYS A 299 6.47 -9.02 -29.87
N SER A 300 5.84 -9.22 -28.71
CA SER A 300 6.44 -9.96 -27.58
C SER A 300 6.77 -11.43 -27.86
N LYS A 301 6.17 -12.05 -28.88
CA LYS A 301 6.46 -13.44 -29.24
C LYS A 301 7.83 -13.55 -29.93
N PRO A 302 8.57 -14.64 -29.73
CA PRO A 302 9.91 -14.81 -30.31
C PRO A 302 10.00 -14.55 -31.82
N GLU A 303 9.04 -15.03 -32.60
CA GLU A 303 8.98 -14.83 -34.06
C GLU A 303 8.89 -13.35 -34.49
N TYR A 304 8.36 -12.48 -33.63
CA TYR A 304 8.03 -11.09 -33.95
C TYR A 304 8.90 -10.08 -33.19
N PHE A 305 9.65 -10.50 -32.19
CA PHE A 305 10.38 -9.61 -31.27
C PHE A 305 11.38 -8.70 -31.98
N THR A 306 12.06 -9.21 -33.00
CA THR A 306 13.00 -8.46 -33.85
C THR A 306 12.45 -8.16 -35.24
N ASN A 307 11.17 -8.47 -35.49
CA ASN A 307 10.55 -8.28 -36.78
C ASN A 307 10.30 -6.78 -37.03
N LYS A 308 10.91 -6.25 -38.09
CA LYS A 308 10.83 -4.82 -38.43
C LYS A 308 9.42 -4.35 -38.73
N ASP A 309 8.63 -5.14 -39.45
CA ASP A 309 7.25 -4.78 -39.78
C ASP A 309 6.38 -4.71 -38.52
N CYS A 310 6.61 -5.61 -37.55
CA CYS A 310 5.94 -5.58 -36.25
C CYS A 310 6.32 -4.33 -35.45
N ILE A 311 7.62 -4.01 -35.39
CA ILE A 311 8.13 -2.82 -34.70
C ILE A 311 7.56 -1.54 -35.34
N GLU A 312 7.51 -1.47 -36.67
CA GLU A 312 6.91 -0.35 -37.40
C GLU A 312 5.41 -0.23 -37.11
N ASP A 313 4.68 -1.35 -37.05
CA ASP A 313 3.28 -1.36 -36.66
C ASP A 313 3.07 -0.87 -35.20
N ALA A 314 3.96 -1.22 -34.28
CA ALA A 314 3.95 -0.71 -32.91
C ALA A 314 4.22 0.81 -32.88
N TYR A 315 5.18 1.32 -33.65
CA TYR A 315 5.42 2.76 -33.78
C TYR A 315 4.19 3.49 -34.31
N ASN A 316 3.54 2.97 -35.35
CA ASN A 316 2.36 3.58 -35.96
C ASN A 316 1.21 3.71 -34.96
N HIS A 317 0.95 2.68 -34.16
CA HIS A 317 -0.10 2.71 -33.13
C HIS A 317 0.27 3.63 -31.95
N ALA A 318 1.55 3.71 -31.59
CA ALA A 318 2.06 4.62 -30.56
C ALA A 318 2.28 6.06 -31.05
N LYS A 319 2.07 6.32 -32.35
CA LYS A 319 2.29 7.61 -33.03
C LYS A 319 3.73 8.11 -32.87
N ILE A 320 4.69 7.21 -33.05
CA ILE A 320 6.13 7.46 -32.96
C ILE A 320 6.71 7.49 -34.37
N ASP A 321 7.62 8.43 -34.62
CA ASP A 321 8.44 8.45 -35.83
C ASP A 321 9.60 7.48 -35.66
N GLY A 322 9.48 6.30 -36.28
CA GLY A 322 10.50 5.27 -36.23
C GLY A 322 11.86 5.76 -36.74
N ILE A 323 11.90 6.67 -37.72
CA ILE A 323 13.16 7.19 -38.28
C ILE A 323 13.96 7.95 -37.20
N SER A 324 13.29 8.80 -36.43
CA SER A 324 13.90 9.55 -35.32
C SER A 324 14.43 8.63 -34.22
N VAL A 325 13.76 7.50 -33.98
CA VAL A 325 14.19 6.48 -33.01
C VAL A 325 15.42 5.73 -33.52
N GLU A 326 15.41 5.21 -34.75
CA GLU A 326 16.58 4.53 -35.33
C GLU A 326 17.80 5.46 -35.36
N GLN A 327 17.61 6.73 -35.73
CA GLN A 327 18.67 7.74 -35.68
C GLN A 327 19.24 7.91 -34.27
N CYS A 328 18.39 7.96 -33.24
CA CYS A 328 18.87 7.99 -31.85
C CYS A 328 19.69 6.73 -31.51
N MET A 329 19.24 5.56 -31.94
CA MET A 329 19.96 4.31 -31.67
C MET A 329 21.34 4.34 -32.33
N ASP A 330 21.43 4.78 -33.58
CA ASP A 330 22.69 4.92 -34.30
C ASP A 330 23.61 5.99 -33.69
N ASP A 331 23.08 7.17 -33.39
CA ASP A 331 23.80 8.30 -32.76
C ASP A 331 24.34 7.94 -31.38
N SER A 332 23.61 7.09 -30.64
CA SER A 332 24.05 6.63 -29.33
C SER A 332 25.21 5.64 -29.39
N GLY A 333 25.51 5.06 -30.56
CA GLY A 333 26.54 4.03 -30.73
C GLY A 333 26.01 2.70 -31.28
N GLY A 334 24.71 2.56 -31.52
CA GLY A 334 24.10 1.33 -32.05
C GLY A 334 24.45 0.07 -31.23
N VAL A 335 24.17 -1.10 -31.81
CA VAL A 335 24.35 -2.40 -31.13
C VAL A 335 25.31 -3.37 -31.83
N LYS A 336 25.73 -3.07 -33.07
CA LYS A 336 26.46 -4.01 -33.93
C LYS A 336 27.98 -3.85 -33.87
N GLU A 337 28.48 -2.62 -33.87
CA GLU A 337 29.91 -2.32 -33.92
C GLU A 337 30.55 -2.40 -32.51
N ASP A 338 31.83 -2.77 -32.43
CA ASP A 338 32.62 -2.73 -31.18
C ASP A 338 32.96 -1.28 -30.80
N ARG A 339 31.94 -0.54 -30.41
CA ARG A 339 32.01 0.82 -29.89
C ARG A 339 31.11 0.95 -28.68
N ARG A 340 31.39 1.92 -27.82
CA ARG A 340 30.55 2.22 -26.67
C ARG A 340 29.22 2.81 -27.12
N ASN A 341 28.17 2.47 -26.39
CA ASN A 341 26.86 3.07 -26.54
C ASN A 341 26.60 4.02 -25.37
N ALA A 342 26.44 5.32 -25.65
CA ALA A 342 26.30 6.35 -24.64
C ALA A 342 25.05 6.20 -23.76
N LEU A 343 23.94 5.68 -24.30
CA LEU A 343 22.72 5.46 -23.52
C LEU A 343 22.84 4.22 -22.64
N LEU A 344 23.37 3.11 -23.17
CA LEU A 344 23.57 1.88 -22.39
C LEU A 344 24.64 2.08 -21.30
N ASP A 345 25.68 2.88 -21.56
CA ASP A 345 26.68 3.26 -20.55
C ASP A 345 26.04 4.00 -19.36
N ILE A 346 25.09 4.91 -19.63
CA ILE A 346 24.37 5.63 -18.58
C ILE A 346 23.54 4.64 -17.74
N GLU A 347 22.81 3.72 -18.38
CA GLU A 347 22.01 2.73 -17.65
C GLU A 347 22.88 1.86 -16.73
N VAL A 348 24.01 1.34 -17.22
CA VAL A 348 24.94 0.52 -16.42
C VAL A 348 25.49 1.32 -15.21
N ASP A 349 25.89 2.57 -15.41
CA ASP A 349 26.43 3.43 -14.34
C ASP A 349 25.36 3.78 -13.30
N VAL A 350 24.17 4.20 -13.73
CA VAL A 350 23.07 4.55 -12.83
C VAL A 350 22.58 3.32 -12.06
N GLN A 351 22.48 2.16 -12.72
CA GLN A 351 22.12 0.88 -12.08
C GLN A 351 23.06 0.55 -10.92
N GLN A 352 24.37 0.66 -11.15
CA GLN A 352 25.39 0.39 -10.12
C GLN A 352 25.32 1.40 -8.97
N LYS A 353 25.15 2.70 -9.28
CA LYS A 353 25.02 3.75 -8.25
C LYS A 353 23.76 3.62 -7.41
N ARG A 354 22.65 3.17 -8.02
CA ARG A 354 21.37 2.95 -7.36
C ARG A 354 21.31 1.60 -6.61
N GLY A 355 22.20 0.67 -6.92
CA GLY A 355 22.23 -0.66 -6.30
C GLY A 355 21.05 -1.54 -6.74
N VAL A 356 20.60 -1.39 -7.99
CA VAL A 356 19.52 -2.21 -8.55
C VAL A 356 20.07 -3.61 -8.84
N VAL A 357 19.51 -4.62 -8.19
CA VAL A 357 19.93 -6.03 -8.32
C VAL A 357 18.76 -6.99 -8.51
N VAL A 358 17.53 -6.51 -8.40
CA VAL A 358 16.29 -7.28 -8.58
C VAL A 358 15.38 -6.50 -9.53
N LEU A 359 14.67 -7.22 -10.39
CA LEU A 359 13.69 -6.67 -11.31
C LEU A 359 12.32 -7.34 -11.12
N PRO A 360 11.23 -6.63 -11.45
CA PRO A 360 11.21 -5.19 -11.70
C PRO A 360 11.36 -4.41 -10.39
N THR A 361 11.92 -3.20 -10.44
CA THR A 361 12.02 -2.32 -9.25
C THR A 361 11.55 -0.92 -9.59
N ALA A 362 10.63 -0.37 -8.80
CA ALA A 362 10.24 1.03 -8.86
C ALA A 362 10.92 1.83 -7.75
N PHE A 363 11.22 3.10 -8.00
CA PHE A 363 11.68 4.05 -6.99
C PHE A 363 10.73 5.25 -6.94
N VAL A 364 10.55 5.84 -5.75
CA VAL A 364 9.86 7.13 -5.57
C VAL A 364 10.76 8.01 -4.71
N ASN A 365 11.11 9.20 -5.23
CA ASN A 365 12.06 10.12 -4.62
C ASN A 365 13.32 9.40 -4.11
N THR A 366 13.92 8.57 -4.98
CA THR A 366 15.13 7.75 -4.70
C THR A 366 14.96 6.57 -3.75
N ALA A 367 13.82 6.42 -3.09
CA ALA A 367 13.55 5.26 -2.23
C ALA A 367 12.98 4.09 -3.05
N ALA A 368 13.56 2.90 -2.91
CA ALA A 368 13.08 1.70 -3.57
C ALA A 368 11.70 1.31 -3.00
N ILE A 369 10.72 1.10 -3.90
CA ILE A 369 9.40 0.62 -3.52
C ILE A 369 9.46 -0.88 -3.24
N ARG A 370 9.16 -1.23 -1.98
CA ARG A 370 9.04 -2.60 -1.49
C ARG A 370 7.65 -3.18 -1.76
N GLY A 371 7.59 -4.51 -1.88
CA GLY A 371 6.37 -5.27 -2.16
C GLY A 371 6.15 -5.51 -3.65
N ALA A 372 4.97 -6.03 -3.98
CA ALA A 372 4.60 -6.30 -5.36
C ALA A 372 4.50 -4.99 -6.17
N LEU A 373 5.00 -5.02 -7.42
CA LEU A 373 4.87 -3.92 -8.37
C LEU A 373 3.42 -3.85 -8.88
N THR A 374 2.56 -3.15 -8.13
CA THR A 374 1.17 -2.92 -8.51
C THR A 374 0.91 -1.43 -8.72
N VAL A 375 -0.08 -1.12 -9.54
CA VAL A 375 -0.54 0.25 -9.78
C VAL A 375 -0.89 0.95 -8.46
N GLY A 376 -1.57 0.25 -7.55
CA GLY A 376 -1.95 0.75 -6.24
C GLY A 376 -0.77 1.12 -5.35
N ASN A 377 0.23 0.24 -5.27
CA ASN A 377 1.40 0.44 -4.41
C ASN A 377 2.23 1.64 -4.87
N VAL A 378 2.55 1.71 -6.17
CA VAL A 378 3.35 2.79 -6.73
C VAL A 378 2.60 4.12 -6.66
N PHE A 379 1.31 4.15 -7.00
CA PHE A 379 0.52 5.38 -6.91
C PHE A 379 0.40 5.89 -5.47
N THR A 380 0.17 4.99 -4.51
CA THR A 380 0.14 5.35 -3.08
C THR A 380 1.48 5.91 -2.62
N ALA A 381 2.60 5.29 -3.04
CA ALA A 381 3.94 5.79 -2.73
C ALA A 381 4.19 7.17 -3.34
N ILE A 382 3.82 7.39 -4.61
CA ILE A 382 3.93 8.71 -5.25
C ILE A 382 3.13 9.76 -4.47
N CYS A 383 1.88 9.45 -4.13
CA CYS A 383 1.03 10.36 -3.37
C CYS A 383 1.56 10.67 -1.96
N ALA A 384 2.29 9.72 -1.36
CA ALA A 384 2.98 9.90 -0.09
C ALA A 384 4.33 10.63 -0.21
N GLY A 385 4.90 10.71 -1.42
CA GLY A 385 6.15 11.41 -1.71
C GLY A 385 6.01 12.92 -1.85
N TYR A 386 4.79 13.45 -1.89
CA TYR A 386 4.56 14.89 -1.90
C TYR A 386 4.76 15.50 -0.51
N ILE A 387 5.27 16.73 -0.49
CA ILE A 387 5.23 17.58 0.70
C ILE A 387 3.76 17.85 1.08
N ALA A 388 3.52 18.08 2.37
CA ALA A 388 2.20 18.44 2.87
C ALA A 388 1.59 19.59 2.05
N ASP A 389 0.33 19.41 1.63
CA ASP A 389 -0.47 20.35 0.84
C ASP A 389 -0.02 20.61 -0.62
N THR A 390 1.01 19.94 -1.14
CA THR A 390 1.39 20.03 -2.57
C THR A 390 0.81 18.91 -3.44
N ALA A 391 0.32 17.84 -2.81
CA ALA A 391 -0.23 16.68 -3.51
C ALA A 391 -1.42 17.06 -4.43
N PRO A 392 -1.45 16.57 -5.69
CA PRO A 392 -2.53 16.85 -6.62
C PRO A 392 -3.87 16.26 -6.14
N SER A 393 -4.99 16.81 -6.61
CA SER A 393 -6.34 16.39 -6.18
C SER A 393 -6.61 14.90 -6.41
N ILE A 394 -5.99 14.31 -7.43
CA ILE A 394 -6.13 12.89 -7.76
C ILE A 394 -5.62 11.99 -6.64
N CYS A 395 -4.59 12.41 -5.89
CA CYS A 395 -4.11 11.66 -4.74
C CYS A 395 -5.19 11.59 -3.66
N LYS A 396 -5.84 12.71 -3.34
CA LYS A 396 -6.91 12.74 -2.33
C LYS A 396 -8.15 11.94 -2.76
N GLN A 397 -8.40 11.84 -4.05
CA GLN A 397 -9.57 11.15 -4.62
C GLN A 397 -9.35 9.64 -4.77
N CYS A 398 -8.17 9.24 -5.23
CA CYS A 398 -7.93 7.88 -5.73
C CYS A 398 -6.95 7.03 -4.89
N SER A 399 -6.17 7.61 -3.96
CA SER A 399 -5.17 6.83 -3.21
C SER A 399 -5.76 5.74 -2.31
N PHE A 400 -7.03 5.88 -1.93
CA PHE A 400 -7.74 4.92 -1.08
C PHE A 400 -8.62 3.95 -1.88
N CYS A 401 -8.63 4.04 -3.21
CA CYS A 401 -9.36 3.11 -4.05
C CYS A 401 -8.57 1.80 -4.21
N LEU A 402 -9.29 0.68 -4.34
CA LEU A 402 -8.69 -0.61 -4.67
C LEU A 402 -8.00 -0.59 -6.05
N ASP A 403 -8.59 0.14 -7.00
CA ASP A 403 -8.06 0.35 -8.34
C ASP A 403 -7.97 1.87 -8.62
N PRO A 404 -6.78 2.47 -8.45
CA PRO A 404 -6.59 3.89 -8.73
C PRO A 404 -6.70 4.24 -10.22
N ALA A 405 -6.35 3.33 -11.14
CA ALA A 405 -6.45 3.59 -12.57
C ALA A 405 -7.92 3.76 -12.97
N GLU A 406 -8.79 2.84 -12.53
CA GLU A 406 -10.23 2.96 -12.76
C GLU A 406 -10.84 4.20 -12.09
N CYS A 407 -10.32 4.59 -10.91
CA CYS A 407 -10.75 5.83 -10.25
C CYS A 407 -10.45 7.06 -11.12
N VAL A 408 -9.28 7.13 -11.75
CA VAL A 408 -8.92 8.22 -12.67
C VAL A 408 -9.85 8.23 -13.88
N ARG A 409 -10.08 7.07 -14.53
CA ARG A 409 -11.03 6.96 -15.66
C ARG A 409 -12.44 7.41 -15.30
N SER A 410 -12.85 7.13 -14.08
CA SER A 410 -14.18 7.49 -13.56
C SER A 410 -14.26 8.94 -13.07
N GLY A 411 -13.21 9.76 -13.23
CA GLY A 411 -13.21 11.16 -12.81
C GLY A 411 -13.08 11.37 -11.30
N GLY A 412 -12.38 10.46 -10.60
CA GLY A 412 -12.12 10.56 -9.16
C GLY A 412 -13.09 9.79 -8.27
N PHE A 413 -13.91 8.90 -8.83
CA PHE A 413 -14.88 8.09 -8.08
C PHE A 413 -14.45 6.62 -7.99
N CYS A 414 -14.18 6.11 -6.78
CA CYS A 414 -13.99 4.68 -6.59
C CYS A 414 -15.32 3.93 -6.82
N LYS A 415 -15.35 2.93 -7.72
CA LYS A 415 -16.45 1.95 -7.75
C LYS A 415 -16.47 1.17 -6.43
N LYS A 416 -17.66 1.02 -5.83
CA LYS A 416 -17.83 0.19 -4.62
C LYS A 416 -17.60 -1.29 -4.97
N GLY A 417 -16.38 -1.80 -4.78
CA GLY A 417 -16.16 -3.24 -4.58
C GLY A 417 -16.75 -3.71 -3.23
N PRO A 418 -16.91 -5.03 -2.99
CA PRO A 418 -17.45 -5.54 -1.75
C PRO A 418 -16.57 -5.11 -0.58
N ARG A 419 -17.05 -4.15 0.21
CA ARG A 419 -16.32 -3.57 1.34
C ARG A 419 -16.32 -4.53 2.52
N THR A 420 -15.16 -5.07 2.87
CA THR A 420 -14.79 -5.37 4.25
C THR A 420 -14.27 -4.07 4.88
N GLY A 421 -15.17 -3.27 5.46
CA GLY A 421 -14.79 -2.00 6.08
C GLY A 421 -15.98 -1.06 6.26
N THR A 422 -16.48 -1.00 7.48
CA THR A 422 -17.66 -0.25 7.92
C THR A 422 -17.44 1.25 7.83
N SER A 423 -17.77 1.85 6.69
CA SER A 423 -18.13 3.28 6.61
C SER A 423 -19.19 3.48 5.52
N GLY A 424 -20.38 2.94 5.79
CA GLY A 424 -21.59 3.29 5.06
C GLY A 424 -22.04 4.68 5.49
N GLY A 425 -21.65 5.71 4.74
CA GLY A 425 -22.33 7.00 4.81
C GLY A 425 -23.81 6.78 4.47
N VAL A 426 -24.69 7.06 5.42
CA VAL A 426 -26.14 7.02 5.20
C VAL A 426 -26.48 8.11 4.19
N SER A 427 -27.23 7.77 3.14
CA SER A 427 -27.74 8.73 2.16
C SER A 427 -28.42 9.89 2.89
N THR A 428 -28.11 11.13 2.50
CA THR A 428 -28.68 12.35 3.09
C THR A 428 -30.22 12.29 3.12
N GLY A 429 -30.84 11.65 2.13
CA GLY A 429 -32.28 11.43 2.10
C GLY A 429 -32.78 10.48 3.20
N THR A 430 -32.05 9.40 3.48
CA THR A 430 -32.39 8.44 4.53
C THR A 430 -32.20 9.06 5.93
N PHE A 431 -31.17 9.88 6.12
CA PHE A 431 -30.94 10.60 7.37
C PHE A 431 -32.02 11.66 7.64
N MET A 432 -32.39 12.45 6.62
CA MET A 432 -33.45 13.45 6.78
C MET A 432 -34.82 12.81 7.05
N PHE A 433 -35.11 11.68 6.40
CA PHE A 433 -36.36 10.95 6.63
C PHE A 433 -36.42 10.35 8.05
N SER A 434 -35.34 9.72 8.52
CA SER A 434 -35.30 9.14 9.86
C SER A 434 -35.37 10.20 10.96
N LEU A 435 -34.73 11.36 10.76
CA LEU A 435 -34.80 12.50 11.68
C LEU A 435 -36.21 13.07 11.77
N LEU A 436 -36.89 13.26 10.64
CA LEU A 436 -38.28 13.74 10.62
C LEU A 436 -39.24 12.76 11.30
N LEU A 437 -39.02 11.45 11.13
CA LEU A 437 -39.84 10.42 11.77
C LEU A 437 -39.65 10.43 13.29
N LEU A 438 -38.40 10.55 13.76
CA LEU A 438 -38.07 10.69 15.18
C LEU A 438 -38.69 11.94 15.80
N VAL A 439 -38.57 13.09 15.14
CA VAL A 439 -39.19 14.35 15.59
C VAL A 439 -40.72 14.23 15.61
N GLY A 440 -41.32 13.57 14.63
CA GLY A 440 -42.75 13.30 14.58
C GLY A 440 -43.23 12.42 15.74
N VAL A 441 -42.50 11.36 16.08
CA VAL A 441 -42.81 10.46 17.20
C VAL A 441 -42.70 11.20 18.53
N PHE A 442 -41.63 11.96 18.76
CA PHE A 442 -41.46 12.72 20.00
C PHE A 442 -42.49 13.85 20.14
N SER A 443 -42.83 14.52 19.05
CA SER A 443 -43.88 15.55 19.05
C SER A 443 -45.26 14.95 19.31
N GLY A 444 -45.55 13.79 18.72
CA GLY A 444 -46.80 13.04 18.95
C GLY A 444 -46.92 12.54 20.38
N ALA A 445 -45.85 11.96 20.93
CA ALA A 445 -45.80 11.52 22.33
C ALA A 445 -45.93 12.72 23.30
N GLY A 446 -45.27 13.84 23.01
CA GLY A 446 -45.39 15.07 23.78
C GLY A 446 -46.81 15.65 23.76
N PHE A 447 -47.46 15.66 22.59
CA PHE A 447 -48.85 16.11 22.47
C PHE A 447 -49.82 15.19 23.21
N TRP A 448 -49.62 13.87 23.11
CA TRP A 448 -50.43 12.90 23.84
C TRP A 448 -50.28 13.05 25.36
N TYR A 449 -49.05 13.21 25.85
CA TYR A 449 -48.76 13.45 27.26
C TYR A 449 -49.34 14.78 27.76
N TYR A 450 -49.24 15.85 26.96
CA TYR A 450 -49.83 17.15 27.27
C TYR A 450 -51.35 17.07 27.37
N LYS A 451 -52.01 16.36 26.44
CA LYS A 451 -53.46 16.16 26.48
C LYS A 451 -53.89 15.32 27.69
N LYS A 452 -53.19 14.21 27.96
CA LYS A 452 -53.40 13.37 29.16
C LYS A 452 -53.28 14.19 30.45
N SER A 453 -52.26 15.05 30.54
CA SER A 453 -52.02 15.90 31.71
C SER A 453 -53.12 16.95 31.91
N GLN A 454 -53.68 17.53 30.84
CA GLN A 454 -54.81 18.45 30.97
C GLN A 454 -56.09 17.76 31.46
N ASP A 455 -56.34 16.53 31.03
CA ASP A 455 -57.48 15.74 31.52
C ASP A 455 -57.32 15.41 33.01
N ASP A 456 -56.11 14.98 33.43
CA ASP A 456 -55.82 14.69 34.84
C ASP A 456 -55.89 15.96 35.72
N MET A 457 -55.52 17.14 35.20
CA MET A 457 -55.68 18.42 35.92
C MET A 457 -57.15 18.83 36.09
N ARG A 458 -58.04 18.52 35.12
CA ARG A 458 -59.48 18.84 35.24
C ARG A 458 -60.16 18.01 36.32
N ASP A 459 -59.74 16.76 36.51
CA ASP A 459 -60.30 15.89 37.55
C ASP A 459 -59.85 16.31 38.96
N GLN A 460 -58.62 16.82 39.12
CA GLN A 460 -58.17 17.40 40.39
C GLN A 460 -58.92 18.70 40.74
N VAL A 461 -59.20 19.55 39.75
CA VAL A 461 -59.99 20.78 39.97
C VAL A 461 -61.45 20.46 40.32
N ARG A 462 -62.05 19.41 39.74
CA ARG A 462 -63.39 18.94 40.14
C ARG A 462 -63.40 18.32 41.53
N GLY A 463 -62.34 17.61 41.92
CA GLY A 463 -62.17 17.08 43.28
C GLY A 463 -62.10 18.17 44.34
N ILE A 464 -61.38 19.27 44.08
CA ILE A 464 -61.27 20.42 44.99
C ILE A 464 -62.57 21.25 45.02
N LEU A 465 -63.31 21.35 43.92
CA LEU A 465 -64.57 22.11 43.87
C LEU A 465 -65.76 21.38 44.52
N ALA A 466 -65.68 20.06 44.67
CA ALA A 466 -66.69 19.27 45.39
C ALA A 466 -66.65 19.48 46.91
N GLU A 467 -65.56 20.04 47.45
CA GLU A 467 -65.38 20.28 48.89
C GLU A 467 -65.90 21.66 49.34
N TYR A 468 -66.33 22.51 48.40
CA TYR A 468 -66.88 23.85 48.67
C TYR A 468 -68.29 24.06 48.10
N MET A 469 -69.08 22.99 47.95
CA MET A 469 -70.53 23.14 47.73
C MET A 469 -71.24 23.03 49.09
N PRO A 470 -71.84 24.12 49.61
CA PRO A 470 -72.60 24.04 50.85
C PRO A 470 -73.90 23.28 50.58
N LEU A 471 -74.11 22.20 51.34
CA LEU A 471 -75.39 21.53 51.45
C LEU A 471 -76.34 22.44 52.23
N GLU A 472 -77.31 23.04 51.54
CA GLU A 472 -78.53 23.49 52.20
C GLU A 472 -79.44 22.25 52.38
N ASP A 473 -79.67 21.92 53.65
CA ASP A 473 -80.69 20.97 54.08
C ASP A 473 -82.08 21.45 53.65
N GLN A 474 -82.87 20.58 53.02
CA GLN A 474 -84.30 20.57 53.35
C GLN A 474 -84.99 19.25 53.07
N GLU A 475 -85.76 18.88 54.08
CA GLU A 475 -86.58 17.70 54.28
C GLU A 475 -87.65 17.51 53.19
N GLY A 476 -88.02 16.24 52.99
CA GLY A 476 -89.43 15.88 52.86
C GLY A 476 -89.90 15.38 51.50
N GLY A 477 -90.40 14.13 51.49
CA GLY A 477 -91.64 13.82 50.78
C GLY A 477 -91.53 12.92 49.55
N ASP A 478 -91.96 11.68 49.76
CA ASP A 478 -92.80 10.84 48.88
C ASP A 478 -92.34 10.41 47.46
N SER A 479 -92.46 9.10 47.25
CA SER A 479 -92.65 8.40 45.95
C SER A 479 -94.06 8.77 45.39
N PRO A 480 -94.46 8.61 44.09
CA PRO A 480 -94.02 7.59 43.12
C PRO A 480 -94.16 7.92 41.59
N MET A 481 -93.87 6.92 40.74
CA MET A 481 -94.38 6.65 39.37
C MET A 481 -94.09 7.60 38.18
N ASP A 482 -93.37 7.03 37.19
CA ASP A 482 -93.80 6.78 35.80
C ASP A 482 -94.40 7.94 34.98
N PHE A 483 -93.62 8.51 34.03
CA PHE A 483 -94.17 9.23 32.89
C PHE A 483 -93.24 9.18 31.65
N ALA A 484 -93.78 8.62 30.56
CA ALA A 484 -93.45 8.87 29.15
C ALA A 484 -92.00 8.57 28.69
N ARG A 485 -91.70 7.46 28.01
CA ARG A 485 -92.19 7.03 26.68
C ARG A 485 -92.25 8.18 25.65
N ARG A 486 -91.40 8.05 24.62
CA ARG A 486 -91.41 8.70 23.29
C ARG A 486 -90.64 10.01 23.15
N ALA A 487 -89.55 9.92 22.40
CA ALA A 487 -89.19 10.68 21.19
C ALA A 487 -87.66 10.76 21.17
N GLY A 488 -86.92 10.57 20.10
CA GLY A 488 -87.23 10.41 18.70
C GLY A 488 -85.86 10.43 18.00
N LYS A 489 -85.72 9.64 16.95
CA LYS A 489 -84.61 9.74 16.00
C LYS A 489 -84.52 11.15 15.44
N VAL A 490 -83.31 11.63 15.14
CA VAL A 490 -82.81 12.38 13.96
C VAL A 490 -81.34 12.71 14.32
N SER A 491 -80.29 12.11 13.73
CA SER A 491 -79.74 12.19 12.36
C SER A 491 -79.16 13.56 11.98
N LEU A 492 -78.06 13.50 11.20
CA LEU A 492 -77.35 14.55 10.45
C LEU A 492 -76.20 15.24 11.22
N ILE A 493 -74.96 14.83 10.93
CA ILE A 493 -74.05 15.40 9.91
C ILE A 493 -73.52 16.77 10.34
N SER A 494 -72.24 16.79 10.75
CA SER A 494 -71.16 17.47 10.02
C SER A 494 -69.83 16.86 10.42
#